data_AF-A0A1Y3D7X5-F1
#
_entry.id   AF-A0A1Y3D7X5-F1
#
_cell.length_a   1.000
_cell.length_b   1.000
_cell.length_c   1.000
_cell.angle_alpha   90.00
_cell.angle_beta   90.00
_cell.angle_gamma   90.00
#
_symmetry.space_group_name_H-M   'P 1'
#
loop_
_entity.id
_entity.type
_entity.pdbx_description
1 polymer ?
#
loop_
_entity_poly.entity_id
_entity_poly.type
_entity_poly.pdbx_seq_one_letter_code
_entity_poly.pdbx_strand_id
1 'polypeptide(L)'
;MTVELSLLGKETDYPSTYQPEILFPIARLPARENYAQIEGIYKGKDWWHVFEISWLNTKGIPQVAIGRITLPAASPNLIESKSLKLYFNSMNFTQFDSKADFIRTVEKDLSKTAESEVKLDLFQVDDLAISQPQGICLDNQEPDCLVNHPDASLLSLDQNAQELEVQMYSHLLRSNCPVTGQPDWGTVFIRYQGKKPCYRSVLAYIISYRQHNGFHEQCVEQIFADIWQNLKPTKLMVYATYTRRGGLDINPCRVSDESWMPSPIRLARQ
;
A
#
# COMPACT_ATOMS: atom_id res chain seq x y z
N MET A 1 -10.31 3.20 -16.45
CA MET A 1 -11.77 3.09 -16.17
C MET A 1 -12.11 3.94 -14.96
N THR A 2 -13.37 4.37 -14.79
CA THR A 2 -13.81 5.10 -13.58
C THR A 2 -14.08 4.13 -12.44
N VAL A 3 -13.78 4.49 -11.19
CA VAL A 3 -13.91 3.62 -10.00
C VAL A 3 -15.35 3.08 -9.81
N GLU A 4 -16.36 3.80 -10.30
CA GLU A 4 -17.78 3.40 -10.25
C GLU A 4 -18.08 2.09 -11.00
N LEU A 5 -17.25 1.73 -11.98
CA LEU A 5 -17.34 0.47 -12.72
C LEU A 5 -16.72 -0.71 -11.95
N SER A 6 -16.03 -0.48 -10.83
CA SER A 6 -15.49 -1.54 -9.99
C SER A 6 -16.61 -2.35 -9.29
N LEU A 7 -16.25 -3.53 -8.78
CA LEU A 7 -17.17 -4.41 -8.05
C LEU A 7 -17.31 -4.03 -6.57
N LEU A 8 -16.56 -3.04 -6.07
CA LEU A 8 -16.63 -2.60 -4.67
C LEU A 8 -18.06 -2.17 -4.29
N GLY A 9 -18.54 -2.61 -3.12
CA GLY A 9 -19.87 -2.28 -2.62
C GLY A 9 -21.05 -3.00 -3.29
N LYS A 10 -20.82 -3.82 -4.33
CA LYS A 10 -21.85 -4.57 -5.06
C LYS A 10 -21.98 -6.02 -4.54
N GLU A 11 -23.15 -6.63 -4.69
CA GLU A 11 -23.33 -8.09 -4.56
C GLU A 11 -22.42 -8.81 -5.56
N THR A 12 -21.90 -9.98 -5.20
CA THR A 12 -20.83 -10.62 -5.98
C THR A 12 -20.95 -12.14 -5.93
N ASP A 13 -21.06 -12.72 -7.12
CA ASP A 13 -20.90 -14.15 -7.32
C ASP A 13 -19.41 -14.50 -7.37
N TYR A 14 -19.01 -15.53 -6.61
CA TYR A 14 -17.63 -15.98 -6.58
C TYR A 14 -17.34 -16.88 -7.78
N PRO A 15 -16.32 -16.56 -8.60
CA PRO A 15 -16.01 -17.35 -9.79
C PRO A 15 -15.52 -18.75 -9.40
N SER A 16 -16.04 -19.77 -10.10
CA SER A 16 -15.60 -21.17 -9.98
C SER A 16 -14.69 -21.61 -11.12
N THR A 17 -14.42 -20.71 -12.07
CA THR A 17 -13.56 -20.93 -13.23
C THR A 17 -12.61 -19.75 -13.37
N TYR A 18 -11.39 -20.00 -13.84
CA TYR A 18 -10.39 -18.97 -14.11
C TYR A 18 -10.94 -17.79 -14.93
N GLN A 19 -10.79 -16.58 -14.41
CA GLN A 19 -11.43 -15.39 -14.94
C GLN A 19 -10.53 -14.13 -14.86
N PRO A 20 -9.53 -13.97 -15.74
CA PRO A 20 -8.57 -12.86 -15.68
C PRO A 20 -9.18 -11.48 -15.98
N GLU A 21 -10.26 -11.42 -16.76
CA GLU A 21 -10.93 -10.18 -17.14
C GLU A 21 -11.68 -9.49 -16.00
N ILE A 22 -11.84 -10.15 -14.85
CA ILE A 22 -12.43 -9.55 -13.65
C ILE A 22 -11.52 -8.49 -13.03
N LEU A 23 -10.21 -8.55 -13.31
CA LEU A 23 -9.22 -7.60 -12.81
C LEU A 23 -9.56 -6.18 -13.27
N PHE A 24 -9.64 -5.26 -12.31
CA PHE A 24 -10.06 -3.90 -12.56
C PHE A 24 -8.91 -2.91 -12.33
N PRO A 25 -8.41 -2.23 -13.38
CA PRO A 25 -7.39 -1.21 -13.26
C PRO A 25 -7.99 0.14 -12.83
N ILE A 26 -7.31 0.81 -11.92
CA ILE A 26 -7.60 2.19 -11.51
C ILE A 26 -6.40 3.05 -11.91
N ALA A 27 -6.64 4.05 -12.76
CA ALA A 27 -5.59 4.96 -13.20
C ALA A 27 -5.06 5.77 -12.01
N ARG A 28 -3.72 5.88 -11.90
CA ARG A 28 -3.10 6.67 -10.83
C ARG A 28 -3.15 8.17 -11.09
N LEU A 29 -3.08 8.56 -12.36
CA LEU A 29 -2.89 9.95 -12.78
C LEU A 29 -3.93 10.92 -12.18
N PRO A 30 -5.25 10.65 -12.18
CA PRO A 30 -6.23 11.59 -11.64
C PRO A 30 -6.02 11.91 -10.16
N ALA A 31 -5.62 10.93 -9.35
CA ALA A 31 -5.34 11.16 -7.93
C ALA A 31 -4.02 11.92 -7.70
N ARG A 32 -3.09 11.85 -8.66
CA ARG A 32 -1.78 12.49 -8.61
C ARG A 32 -1.79 13.94 -9.09
N GLU A 33 -2.87 14.44 -9.68
CA GLU A 33 -2.90 15.76 -10.36
C GLU A 33 -2.29 16.89 -9.53
N ASN A 34 -2.55 16.93 -8.21
CA ASN A 34 -2.09 17.99 -7.31
C ASN A 34 -0.59 17.91 -6.95
N TYR A 35 0.07 16.78 -7.19
CA TYR A 35 1.45 16.53 -6.80
C TYR A 35 2.25 15.76 -7.87
N ALA A 36 1.76 15.74 -9.12
CA ALA A 36 2.33 14.97 -10.22
C ALA A 36 3.79 15.35 -10.57
N GLN A 37 4.21 16.55 -10.21
CA GLN A 37 5.57 17.06 -10.36
C GLN A 37 6.59 16.48 -9.37
N ILE A 38 6.14 15.82 -8.31
CA ILE A 38 7.03 15.29 -7.27
C ILE A 38 7.55 13.92 -7.70
N GLU A 39 8.80 13.85 -8.17
CA GLU A 39 9.38 12.61 -8.70
C GLU A 39 9.32 11.42 -7.73
N GLY A 40 9.46 11.66 -6.43
CA GLY A 40 9.51 10.60 -5.41
C GLY A 40 8.23 9.76 -5.33
N ILE A 41 7.07 10.26 -5.78
CA ILE A 41 5.82 9.48 -5.80
C ILE A 41 5.84 8.38 -6.87
N TYR A 42 6.75 8.46 -7.86
CA TYR A 42 6.91 7.46 -8.91
C TYR A 42 8.03 6.45 -8.59
N LYS A 43 8.91 6.79 -7.64
CA LYS A 43 10.00 5.94 -7.15
C LYS A 43 9.50 5.18 -5.93
N GLY A 44 9.12 3.92 -6.12
CA GLY A 44 8.37 3.22 -5.10
C GLY A 44 7.82 1.88 -5.55
N LYS A 45 7.20 1.18 -4.61
CA LYS A 45 6.52 -0.09 -4.84
C LYS A 45 5.25 -0.14 -4.00
N ASP A 46 4.21 -0.75 -4.52
CA ASP A 46 3.06 -1.21 -3.75
C ASP A 46 3.22 -2.72 -3.56
N TRP A 47 3.53 -3.12 -2.34
CA TRP A 47 3.60 -4.54 -2.00
C TRP A 47 2.26 -5.01 -1.47
N TRP A 48 1.77 -6.13 -1.98
CA TRP A 48 0.57 -6.76 -1.46
C TRP A 48 0.91 -8.10 -0.86
N HIS A 49 0.38 -8.43 0.31
CA HIS A 49 0.29 -9.81 0.75
C HIS A 49 -1.09 -10.38 0.38
N VAL A 50 -1.09 -11.53 -0.27
CA VAL A 50 -2.28 -12.30 -0.61
C VAL A 50 -2.25 -13.56 0.24
N PHE A 51 -3.04 -13.58 1.31
CA PHE A 51 -3.01 -14.65 2.29
C PHE A 51 -3.83 -15.88 1.89
N GLU A 52 -4.67 -15.73 0.88
CA GLU A 52 -5.66 -16.73 0.45
C GLU A 52 -5.40 -17.18 -1.00
N ILE A 53 -4.15 -17.53 -1.33
CA ILE A 53 -3.83 -18.13 -2.63
C ILE A 53 -4.05 -19.65 -2.56
N SER A 54 -4.88 -20.16 -3.47
CA SER A 54 -5.08 -21.59 -3.69
C SER A 54 -5.28 -21.90 -5.17
N TRP A 55 -4.84 -23.08 -5.60
CA TRP A 55 -5.06 -23.62 -6.94
C TRP A 55 -5.03 -25.16 -6.91
N LEU A 56 -5.27 -25.83 -8.03
CA LEU A 56 -5.18 -27.29 -8.13
C LEU A 56 -3.91 -27.70 -8.88
N ASN A 57 -3.24 -28.77 -8.43
CA ASN A 57 -2.20 -29.41 -9.27
C ASN A 57 -2.83 -30.31 -10.35
N THR A 58 -2.00 -30.95 -11.18
CA THR A 58 -2.44 -31.85 -12.27
C THR A 58 -3.28 -33.06 -11.82
N LYS A 59 -3.29 -33.38 -10.52
CA LYS A 59 -4.10 -34.46 -9.93
C LYS A 59 -5.38 -33.93 -9.28
N GLY A 60 -5.68 -32.63 -9.40
CA GLY A 60 -6.81 -31.99 -8.74
C GLY A 60 -6.63 -31.80 -7.22
N ILE A 61 -5.41 -31.92 -6.70
CA ILE A 61 -5.14 -31.73 -5.27
C ILE A 61 -4.91 -30.24 -4.99
N PRO A 62 -5.64 -29.62 -4.04
CA PRO A 62 -5.43 -28.24 -3.65
C PRO A 62 -4.00 -27.95 -3.20
N GLN A 63 -3.47 -26.84 -3.68
CA GLN A 63 -2.19 -26.25 -3.29
C GLN A 63 -2.48 -24.91 -2.62
N VAL A 64 -1.70 -24.55 -1.60
CA VAL A 64 -1.87 -23.30 -0.86
C VAL A 64 -0.53 -22.56 -0.77
N ALA A 65 -0.58 -21.23 -0.75
CA ALA A 65 0.57 -20.39 -0.54
C ALA A 65 0.14 -19.02 0.00
N ILE A 66 1.12 -18.27 0.54
CA ILE A 66 0.98 -16.82 0.70
C ILE A 66 1.70 -16.17 -0.47
N GLY A 67 1.05 -15.23 -1.14
CA GLY A 67 1.64 -14.44 -2.22
C GLY A 67 2.17 -13.10 -1.74
N ARG A 68 3.29 -12.65 -2.29
CA ARG A 68 3.69 -11.24 -2.26
C ARG A 68 3.76 -10.69 -3.67
N ILE A 69 2.89 -9.75 -3.97
CA ILE A 69 2.89 -9.03 -5.24
C ILE A 69 3.75 -7.79 -5.09
N THR A 70 4.59 -7.51 -6.09
CA THR A 70 5.33 -6.25 -6.20
C THR A 70 4.85 -5.50 -7.44
N LEU A 71 4.18 -4.37 -7.22
CA LEU A 71 3.73 -3.47 -8.27
C LEU A 71 4.57 -2.17 -8.22
N PRO A 72 5.26 -1.76 -9.30
CA PRO A 72 6.01 -0.50 -9.32
C PRO A 72 5.09 0.72 -9.13
N ALA A 73 5.52 1.70 -8.32
CA ALA A 73 4.77 2.95 -8.16
C ALA A 73 4.68 3.77 -9.46
N ALA A 74 5.58 3.52 -10.41
CA ALA A 74 5.56 4.10 -11.75
C ALA A 74 4.48 3.49 -12.67
N SER A 75 3.77 2.44 -12.25
CA SER A 75 2.73 1.83 -13.08
C SER A 75 1.62 2.85 -13.42
N PRO A 76 1.09 2.85 -14.65
CA PRO A 76 -0.05 3.70 -15.01
C PRO A 76 -1.28 3.41 -14.14
N ASN A 77 -1.51 2.13 -13.82
CA ASN A 77 -2.67 1.67 -13.08
C ASN A 77 -2.26 0.98 -11.76
N LEU A 78 -3.07 1.19 -10.71
CA LEU A 78 -3.18 0.28 -9.58
C LEU A 78 -4.26 -0.77 -9.86
N ILE A 79 -4.27 -1.85 -9.08
CA ILE A 79 -5.25 -2.94 -9.22
C ILE A 79 -6.25 -2.84 -8.06
N GLU A 80 -7.54 -2.81 -8.37
CA GLU A 80 -8.58 -2.72 -7.35
C GLU A 80 -8.64 -4.01 -6.50
N SER A 81 -8.54 -3.86 -5.17
CA SER A 81 -8.42 -4.95 -4.19
C SER A 81 -9.47 -6.08 -4.28
N LYS A 82 -10.76 -5.74 -4.49
CA LYS A 82 -11.85 -6.70 -4.60
C LYS A 82 -11.77 -7.45 -5.92
N SER A 83 -11.46 -6.77 -7.03
CA SER A 83 -11.19 -7.44 -8.31
C SER A 83 -10.02 -8.43 -8.21
N LEU A 84 -8.96 -8.07 -7.48
CA LEU A 84 -7.81 -8.93 -7.24
C LEU A 84 -8.17 -10.15 -6.39
N LYS A 85 -8.99 -9.96 -5.35
CA LYS A 85 -9.55 -11.06 -4.54
C LYS A 85 -10.29 -12.06 -5.42
N LEU A 86 -11.22 -11.58 -6.25
CA LEU A 86 -12.05 -12.43 -7.09
C LEU A 86 -11.22 -13.14 -8.17
N TYR A 87 -10.20 -12.47 -8.71
CA TYR A 87 -9.23 -13.08 -9.58
C TYR A 87 -8.54 -14.29 -8.92
N PHE A 88 -8.03 -14.15 -7.70
CA PHE A 88 -7.45 -15.31 -6.99
C PHE A 88 -8.50 -16.37 -6.63
N ASN A 89 -9.73 -15.98 -6.29
CA ASN A 89 -10.80 -16.96 -6.07
C ASN A 89 -11.13 -17.78 -7.32
N SER A 90 -11.03 -17.17 -8.51
CA SER A 90 -11.21 -17.87 -9.80
C SER A 90 -10.15 -18.97 -10.02
N MET A 91 -8.97 -18.84 -9.39
CA MET A 91 -7.88 -19.81 -9.47
C MET A 91 -8.08 -21.03 -8.57
N ASN A 92 -8.95 -20.96 -7.56
CA ASN A 92 -9.12 -22.01 -6.55
C ASN A 92 -9.47 -23.38 -7.15
N PHE A 93 -10.13 -23.40 -8.30
CA PHE A 93 -10.56 -24.61 -9.01
C PHE A 93 -9.78 -24.87 -10.30
N THR A 94 -8.75 -24.07 -10.57
CA THR A 94 -7.99 -24.12 -11.82
C THR A 94 -6.75 -25.01 -11.65
N GLN A 95 -6.57 -25.95 -12.57
CA GLN A 95 -5.40 -26.84 -12.59
C GLN A 95 -4.21 -26.17 -13.26
N PHE A 96 -3.04 -26.29 -12.63
CA PHE A 96 -1.76 -25.87 -13.19
C PHE A 96 -0.77 -27.03 -13.19
N ASP A 97 0.04 -27.10 -14.26
CA ASP A 97 1.09 -28.12 -14.42
C ASP A 97 2.18 -27.98 -13.36
N SER A 98 2.47 -26.75 -12.94
CA SER A 98 3.47 -26.46 -11.92
C SER A 98 3.20 -25.15 -11.17
N LYS A 99 3.86 -24.98 -10.02
CA LYS A 99 3.92 -23.69 -9.30
C LYS A 99 4.45 -22.56 -10.21
N ALA A 100 5.36 -22.87 -11.12
CA ALA A 100 5.91 -21.87 -12.05
C ALA A 100 4.90 -21.42 -13.12
N ASP A 101 4.03 -22.32 -13.59
CA ASP A 101 2.94 -21.98 -14.50
C ASP A 101 1.90 -21.08 -13.84
N PHE A 102 1.57 -21.36 -12.57
CA PHE A 102 0.72 -20.50 -11.76
C PHE A 102 1.33 -19.09 -11.65
N ILE A 103 2.60 -18.97 -11.22
CA ILE A 103 3.28 -17.67 -11.09
C ILE A 103 3.29 -16.91 -12.42
N ARG A 104 3.70 -17.57 -13.51
CA ARG A 104 3.75 -16.93 -14.85
C ARG A 104 2.38 -16.42 -15.29
N THR A 105 1.31 -17.15 -14.98
CA THR A 105 -0.05 -16.77 -15.34
C THR A 105 -0.45 -15.51 -14.57
N VAL A 106 -0.25 -15.52 -13.25
CA VAL A 106 -0.55 -14.36 -12.39
C VAL A 106 0.27 -13.13 -12.79
N GLU A 107 1.58 -13.25 -12.95
CA GLU A 107 2.43 -12.14 -13.36
C GLU A 107 1.98 -11.56 -14.71
N LYS A 108 1.65 -12.41 -15.69
CA LYS A 108 1.16 -11.97 -17.00
C LYS A 108 -0.14 -11.16 -16.89
N ASP A 109 -1.13 -11.68 -16.17
CA ASP A 109 -2.46 -11.05 -16.09
C ASP A 109 -2.40 -9.74 -15.29
N LEU A 110 -1.73 -9.75 -14.13
CA LEU A 110 -1.58 -8.56 -13.31
C LEU A 110 -0.75 -7.49 -14.02
N SER A 111 0.31 -7.89 -14.76
CA SER A 111 1.11 -6.94 -15.54
C SER A 111 0.30 -6.29 -16.66
N LYS A 112 -0.56 -7.07 -17.32
CA LYS A 112 -1.48 -6.56 -18.34
C LYS A 112 -2.45 -5.54 -17.75
N THR A 113 -3.02 -5.81 -16.58
CA THR A 113 -3.95 -4.88 -15.91
C THR A 113 -3.25 -3.62 -15.41
N ALA A 114 -2.06 -3.77 -14.81
CA ALA A 114 -1.29 -2.66 -14.26
C ALA A 114 -0.61 -1.80 -15.34
N GLU A 115 -0.47 -2.32 -16.56
CA GLU A 115 0.37 -1.77 -17.64
C GLU A 115 1.83 -1.59 -17.19
N SER A 116 2.33 -2.52 -16.36
CA SER A 116 3.67 -2.49 -15.79
C SER A 116 4.10 -3.89 -15.37
N GLU A 117 5.39 -4.16 -15.25
CA GLU A 117 5.88 -5.46 -14.80
C GLU A 117 5.51 -5.70 -13.33
N VAL A 118 4.68 -6.72 -13.09
CA VAL A 118 4.27 -7.18 -11.76
C VAL A 118 4.98 -8.50 -11.45
N LYS A 119 5.52 -8.61 -10.23
CA LYS A 119 6.15 -9.84 -9.73
C LYS A 119 5.33 -10.50 -8.64
N LEU A 120 5.36 -11.84 -8.60
CA LEU A 120 4.75 -12.65 -7.55
C LEU A 120 5.77 -13.59 -6.90
N ASP A 121 6.05 -13.35 -5.63
CA ASP A 121 6.74 -14.32 -4.77
C ASP A 121 5.71 -15.20 -4.05
N LEU A 122 6.02 -16.49 -3.86
CA LEU A 122 5.15 -17.43 -3.13
C LEU A 122 5.89 -18.07 -1.95
N PHE A 123 5.35 -17.88 -0.76
CA PHE A 123 5.83 -18.41 0.53
C PHE A 123 4.98 -19.60 0.98
N GLN A 124 5.57 -20.50 1.77
CA GLN A 124 4.76 -21.49 2.49
C GLN A 124 3.95 -20.80 3.59
N VAL A 125 2.88 -21.47 4.02
CA VAL A 125 1.93 -20.94 5.01
C VAL A 125 2.58 -20.59 6.37
N ASP A 126 3.71 -21.25 6.69
CA ASP A 126 4.44 -21.08 7.95
C ASP A 126 5.68 -20.16 7.82
N ASP A 127 6.00 -19.66 6.62
CA ASP A 127 7.28 -18.95 6.37
C ASP A 127 7.24 -17.46 6.74
N LEU A 128 6.05 -16.89 7.01
CA LEU A 128 5.89 -15.44 7.15
C LEU A 128 6.07 -14.97 8.61
N ALA A 129 7.24 -14.39 8.90
CA ALA A 129 7.55 -13.81 10.21
C ALA A 129 6.80 -12.50 10.50
N ILE A 130 6.58 -12.22 11.79
CA ILE A 130 6.07 -10.94 12.28
C ILE A 130 7.26 -10.06 12.70
N SER A 131 7.38 -8.91 12.06
CA SER A 131 8.40 -7.89 12.34
C SER A 131 7.93 -6.90 13.41
N GLN A 132 8.91 -6.28 14.09
CA GLN A 132 8.69 -5.13 14.95
C GLN A 132 9.04 -3.83 14.20
N PRO A 133 8.29 -2.74 14.40
CA PRO A 133 8.62 -1.44 13.82
C PRO A 133 9.97 -0.93 14.37
N GLN A 134 10.73 -0.26 13.51
CA GLN A 134 12.01 0.38 13.88
C GLN A 134 11.91 1.90 13.77
N GLY A 135 12.64 2.61 14.63
CA GLY A 135 12.64 4.08 14.69
C GLY A 135 11.94 4.63 15.94
N ILE A 136 11.64 5.93 15.91
CA ILE A 136 10.96 6.64 17.00
C ILE A 136 9.44 6.49 16.83
N CYS A 137 8.77 5.91 17.82
CA CYS A 137 7.31 5.87 17.86
C CYS A 137 6.76 7.26 18.18
N LEU A 138 5.92 7.80 17.29
CA LEU A 138 5.29 9.09 17.47
C LEU A 138 4.02 9.03 18.34
N ASP A 139 3.48 7.85 18.62
CA ASP A 139 2.12 7.70 19.18
C ASP A 139 1.93 8.28 20.60
N ASN A 140 3.04 8.53 21.32
CA ASN A 140 3.02 9.15 22.65
C ASN A 140 3.23 10.67 22.61
N GLN A 141 3.28 11.29 21.44
CA GLN A 141 3.31 12.75 21.32
C GLN A 141 1.91 13.32 21.58
N GLU A 142 1.83 14.55 22.06
CA GLU A 142 0.57 15.26 22.30
C GLU A 142 0.41 16.41 21.29
N PRO A 143 -0.35 16.25 20.19
CA PRO A 143 -0.58 17.33 19.22
C PRO A 143 -1.23 18.56 19.85
N ASP A 144 -0.81 19.77 19.45
CA ASP A 144 -1.43 21.02 19.92
C ASP A 144 -2.85 21.24 19.34
N CYS A 145 -3.10 20.70 18.15
CA CYS A 145 -4.41 20.70 17.50
C CYS A 145 -4.62 19.41 16.71
N LEU A 146 -5.89 19.07 16.49
CA LEU A 146 -6.31 17.94 15.68
C LEU A 146 -7.42 18.38 14.71
N VAL A 147 -7.35 17.87 13.49
CA VAL A 147 -8.38 18.03 12.46
C VAL A 147 -8.73 16.65 11.90
N ASN A 148 -9.83 16.54 11.14
CA ASN A 148 -10.36 15.26 10.68
C ASN A 148 -10.10 14.95 9.20
N HIS A 149 -9.47 15.88 8.47
CA HIS A 149 -9.07 15.70 7.08
C HIS A 149 -7.61 16.13 6.88
N PRO A 150 -6.87 15.54 5.92
CA PRO A 150 -5.47 15.83 5.67
C PRO A 150 -5.23 17.33 5.50
N ASP A 151 -4.38 17.89 6.35
CA ASP A 151 -4.03 19.30 6.34
C ASP A 151 -2.51 19.46 6.43
N ALA A 152 -1.89 19.71 5.28
CA ALA A 152 -0.45 19.86 5.17
C ALA A 152 0.09 21.07 5.96
N SER A 153 -0.75 22.06 6.29
CA SER A 153 -0.34 23.23 7.09
C SER A 153 0.03 22.89 8.53
N LEU A 154 -0.37 21.69 9.01
CA LEU A 154 0.05 21.17 10.30
C LEU A 154 1.55 20.85 10.35
N LEU A 155 2.16 20.52 9.21
CA LEU A 155 3.56 20.10 9.15
C LEU A 155 4.50 21.27 9.45
N SER A 156 5.34 21.10 10.46
CA SER A 156 6.30 22.13 10.90
C SER A 156 7.63 21.56 11.34
N LEU A 157 8.66 22.40 11.29
CA LEU A 157 9.99 22.10 11.83
C LEU A 157 10.07 22.51 13.30
N ASP A 158 11.01 21.93 14.05
CA ASP A 158 11.32 22.39 15.39
C ASP A 158 11.86 23.84 15.39
N GLN A 159 11.65 24.55 16.50
CA GLN A 159 12.34 25.84 16.72
C GLN A 159 13.85 25.59 16.77
N ASN A 160 14.62 26.36 15.99
CA ASN A 160 16.07 26.18 15.83
C ASN A 160 16.48 24.78 15.33
N ALA A 161 15.64 24.17 14.46
CA ALA A 161 15.85 22.84 13.89
C ALA A 161 17.26 22.66 13.31
N GLN A 162 17.93 21.62 13.79
CA GLN A 162 19.21 21.13 13.24
C GLN A 162 18.96 20.14 12.11
N GLU A 163 19.94 19.99 11.23
CA GLU A 163 19.96 18.93 10.23
C GLU A 163 20.16 17.56 10.90
N LEU A 164 19.41 16.55 10.46
CA LEU A 164 19.54 15.19 10.95
C LEU A 164 18.98 14.17 9.96
N GLU A 165 19.27 12.90 10.23
CA GLU A 165 18.54 11.77 9.68
C GLU A 165 17.76 11.08 10.80
N VAL A 166 16.47 10.83 10.60
CA VAL A 166 15.60 10.14 11.57
C VAL A 166 14.69 9.15 10.88
N GLN A 167 14.42 8.05 11.57
CA GLN A 167 13.32 7.13 11.27
C GLN A 167 12.27 7.26 12.36
N MET A 168 11.03 7.46 11.94
CA MET A 168 9.87 7.58 12.82
C MET A 168 8.71 6.74 12.30
N TYR A 169 7.81 6.35 13.18
CA TYR A 169 6.61 5.62 12.80
C TYR A 169 5.43 5.97 13.69
N SER A 170 4.23 5.67 13.21
CA SER A 170 3.00 5.76 13.98
C SER A 170 2.06 4.61 13.64
N HIS A 171 1.45 3.99 14.65
CA HIS A 171 0.41 2.98 14.48
C HIS A 171 -1.00 3.57 14.31
N LEU A 172 -1.11 4.90 14.35
CA LEU A 172 -2.37 5.63 14.42
C LEU A 172 -2.92 6.07 13.06
N LEU A 173 -2.27 5.68 11.96
CA LEU A 173 -2.80 5.92 10.62
C LEU A 173 -4.13 5.18 10.45
N ARG A 174 -5.18 5.95 10.19
CA ARG A 174 -6.53 5.46 9.91
C ARG A 174 -7.13 6.32 8.83
N SER A 175 -7.73 5.71 7.81
CA SER A 175 -8.50 6.41 6.77
C SER A 175 -9.80 5.62 6.48
N ASN A 176 -10.52 5.99 5.43
CA ASN A 176 -11.68 5.27 4.92
C ASN A 176 -11.46 4.88 3.47
N CYS A 177 -12.01 3.72 3.11
CA CYS A 177 -12.06 3.30 1.72
C CYS A 177 -13.03 4.21 0.95
N PRO A 178 -12.60 4.84 -0.16
CA PRO A 178 -13.40 5.84 -0.85
C PRO A 178 -14.68 5.29 -1.48
N VAL A 179 -14.77 3.97 -1.67
CA VAL A 179 -15.94 3.33 -2.29
C VAL A 179 -16.90 2.74 -1.27
N THR A 180 -16.38 2.14 -0.19
CA THR A 180 -17.21 1.41 0.78
C THR A 180 -17.45 2.18 2.08
N GLY A 181 -16.69 3.25 2.34
CA GLY A 181 -16.71 3.99 3.59
C GLY A 181 -16.17 3.22 4.80
N GLN A 182 -15.72 1.98 4.63
CA GLN A 182 -15.19 1.16 5.71
C GLN A 182 -13.83 1.69 6.23
N PRO A 183 -13.50 1.48 7.51
CA PRO A 183 -12.27 1.98 8.15
C PRO A 183 -11.01 1.22 7.74
N ASP A 184 -10.00 1.93 7.24
CA ASP A 184 -8.67 1.39 6.95
C ASP A 184 -7.72 1.70 8.09
N TRP A 185 -6.90 0.71 8.48
CA TRP A 185 -5.96 0.82 9.59
C TRP A 185 -4.55 0.54 9.09
N GLY A 186 -3.57 1.31 9.54
CA GLY A 186 -2.19 1.10 9.13
C GLY A 186 -1.17 1.58 10.13
N THR A 187 0.07 1.15 9.91
CA THR A 187 1.26 1.76 10.49
C THR A 187 2.00 2.48 9.38
N VAL A 188 2.32 3.76 9.58
CA VAL A 188 3.15 4.54 8.66
C VAL A 188 4.55 4.69 9.23
N PHE A 189 5.54 4.53 8.37
CA PHE A 189 6.96 4.72 8.59
C PHE A 189 7.43 5.89 7.75
N ILE A 190 8.21 6.77 8.35
CA ILE A 190 8.82 7.91 7.67
C ILE A 190 10.30 7.92 8.01
N ARG A 191 11.16 7.81 6.99
CA ARG A 191 12.60 8.07 7.10
C ARG A 191 12.85 9.42 6.44
N TYR A 192 13.53 10.30 7.14
CA TYR A 192 13.63 11.70 6.79
C TYR A 192 15.06 12.18 7.02
N GLN A 193 15.64 12.86 6.04
CA GLN A 193 16.91 13.58 6.17
C GLN A 193 16.70 15.05 5.82
N GLY A 194 17.01 15.94 6.75
CA GLY A 194 16.80 17.38 6.63
C GLY A 194 16.72 18.05 7.99
N LYS A 195 16.19 19.28 8.04
CA LYS A 195 15.89 19.99 9.28
C LYS A 195 14.90 19.19 10.13
N LYS A 196 15.18 19.06 11.44
CA LYS A 196 14.35 18.32 12.39
C LYS A 196 12.86 18.68 12.29
N PRO A 197 11.99 17.71 11.95
CA PRO A 197 10.55 17.94 12.00
C PRO A 197 10.05 17.98 13.45
N CYS A 198 9.01 18.77 13.71
CA CYS A 198 8.31 18.75 14.98
C CYS A 198 7.46 17.47 15.07
N TYR A 199 7.82 16.55 15.94
CA TYR A 199 7.16 15.24 16.04
C TYR A 199 5.68 15.34 16.41
N ARG A 200 5.31 16.32 17.25
CA ARG A 200 3.91 16.59 17.62
C ARG A 200 3.09 17.00 16.40
N SER A 201 3.68 17.78 15.49
CA SER A 201 3.02 18.28 14.29
C SER A 201 2.91 17.21 13.20
N VAL A 202 3.95 16.37 13.04
CA VAL A 202 3.88 15.17 12.20
C VAL A 202 2.80 14.20 12.68
N LEU A 203 2.70 13.96 13.99
CA LEU A 203 1.62 13.12 14.52
C LEU A 203 0.24 13.72 14.25
N ALA A 204 0.07 15.03 14.47
CA ALA A 204 -1.17 15.74 14.17
C ALA A 204 -1.60 15.52 12.70
N TYR A 205 -0.65 15.65 11.78
CA TYR A 205 -0.85 15.39 10.36
C TYR A 205 -1.24 13.94 10.08
N ILE A 206 -0.57 12.95 10.68
CA ILE A 206 -0.95 11.53 10.52
C ILE A 206 -2.38 11.28 11.01
N ILE A 207 -2.76 11.84 12.16
CA ILE A 207 -4.11 11.71 12.73
C ILE A 207 -5.15 12.41 11.86
N SER A 208 -4.78 13.45 11.12
CA SER A 208 -5.71 14.17 10.24
C SER A 208 -6.33 13.32 9.13
N TYR A 209 -5.74 12.17 8.80
CA TYR A 209 -6.33 11.20 7.86
C TYR A 209 -7.58 10.50 8.41
N ARG A 210 -7.91 10.68 9.69
CA ARG A 210 -8.90 9.86 10.40
C ARG A 210 -10.28 9.84 9.76
N GLN A 211 -10.75 10.85 9.03
CA GLN A 211 -12.00 10.77 8.25
C GLN A 211 -11.80 10.90 6.74
N HIS A 212 -10.55 10.84 6.28
CA HIS A 212 -10.20 10.94 4.88
C HIS A 212 -10.64 9.71 4.09
N ASN A 213 -11.21 9.94 2.91
CA ASN A 213 -11.54 8.90 1.94
C ASN A 213 -10.42 8.85 0.89
N GLY A 214 -9.66 7.76 0.84
CA GLY A 214 -8.56 7.62 -0.11
C GLY A 214 -8.05 6.19 -0.18
N PHE A 215 -7.58 5.77 -1.36
CA PHE A 215 -6.89 4.49 -1.48
C PHE A 215 -5.56 4.52 -0.69
N HIS A 216 -5.09 3.35 -0.25
CA HIS A 216 -3.88 3.25 0.58
C HIS A 216 -2.67 3.86 -0.12
N GLU A 217 -2.51 3.57 -1.41
CA GLU A 217 -1.45 4.10 -2.27
C GLU A 217 -1.50 5.63 -2.35
N GLN A 218 -2.69 6.19 -2.50
CA GLN A 218 -2.91 7.64 -2.61
C GLN A 218 -2.64 8.34 -1.29
N CYS A 219 -3.02 7.73 -0.16
CA CYS A 219 -2.71 8.27 1.17
C CYS A 219 -1.19 8.39 1.34
N VAL A 220 -0.42 7.34 0.99
CA VAL A 220 1.05 7.36 1.09
C VAL A 220 1.68 8.37 0.13
N GLU A 221 1.18 8.47 -1.10
CA GLU A 221 1.65 9.46 -2.08
C GLU A 221 1.41 10.89 -1.59
N GLN A 222 0.24 11.18 -1.02
CA GLN A 222 -0.08 12.48 -0.46
C GLN A 222 0.79 12.78 0.78
N ILE A 223 0.97 11.83 1.70
CA ILE A 223 1.87 12.01 2.86
C ILE A 223 3.29 12.33 2.38
N PHE A 224 3.79 11.61 1.37
CA PHE A 224 5.09 11.90 0.78
C PHE A 224 5.14 13.31 0.19
N ALA A 225 4.14 13.68 -0.62
CA ALA A 225 4.06 14.97 -1.28
C ALA A 225 4.02 16.15 -0.29
N ASP A 226 3.17 16.06 0.72
CA ASP A 226 2.97 17.11 1.71
C ASP A 226 4.23 17.30 2.56
N ILE A 227 4.88 16.21 3.02
CA ILE A 227 6.15 16.28 3.73
C ILE A 227 7.24 16.88 2.84
N TRP A 228 7.34 16.43 1.58
CA TRP A 228 8.34 16.91 0.64
C TRP A 228 8.25 18.42 0.39
N GLN A 229 7.03 18.92 0.19
CA GLN A 229 6.79 20.34 -0.10
C GLN A 229 6.92 21.25 1.14
N ASN A 230 6.37 20.82 2.28
CA ASN A 230 6.28 21.66 3.48
C ASN A 230 7.55 21.62 4.33
N LEU A 231 8.18 20.44 4.46
CA LEU A 231 9.37 20.27 5.31
C LEU A 231 10.68 20.33 4.52
N LYS A 232 10.61 20.17 3.19
CA LYS A 232 11.75 20.27 2.26
C LYS A 232 12.98 19.42 2.66
N PRO A 233 12.80 18.12 2.96
CA PRO A 233 13.93 17.23 3.21
C PRO A 233 14.86 17.12 2.00
N THR A 234 16.09 16.70 2.25
CA THR A 234 17.02 16.27 1.20
C THR A 234 16.80 14.83 0.79
N LYS A 235 16.32 13.96 1.71
CA LYS A 235 15.84 12.61 1.41
C LYS A 235 14.60 12.24 2.23
N LEU A 236 13.71 11.48 1.62
CA LEU A 236 12.45 11.03 2.21
C LEU A 236 12.10 9.60 1.77
N MET A 237 11.63 8.80 2.71
CA MET A 237 10.88 7.57 2.46
C MET A 237 9.60 7.64 3.27
N VAL A 238 8.47 7.35 2.63
CA VAL A 238 7.18 7.11 3.30
C VAL A 238 6.72 5.73 2.91
N TYR A 239 6.50 4.88 3.91
CA TYR A 239 6.08 3.50 3.76
C TYR A 239 4.92 3.22 4.71
N ALA A 240 3.82 2.67 4.22
CA ALA A 240 2.73 2.25 5.09
C ALA A 240 2.49 0.74 4.98
N THR A 241 2.02 0.15 6.08
CA THR A 241 1.57 -1.24 6.15
C THR A 241 0.14 -1.24 6.64
N TYR A 242 -0.82 -1.53 5.76
CA TYR A 242 -2.24 -1.55 6.10
C TYR A 242 -2.69 -2.95 6.54
N THR A 243 -3.72 -3.02 7.35
CA THR A 243 -4.37 -4.28 7.71
C THR A 243 -5.14 -4.85 6.53
N ARG A 244 -5.19 -6.19 6.42
CA ARG A 244 -5.87 -6.85 5.30
C ARG A 244 -7.37 -6.58 5.25
N ARG A 245 -7.94 -6.64 4.04
CA ARG A 245 -9.37 -6.79 3.78
C ARG A 245 -9.62 -7.90 2.78
N GLY A 246 -10.54 -8.79 3.11
CA GLY A 246 -10.91 -9.90 2.22
C GLY A 246 -9.73 -10.79 1.81
N GLY A 247 -8.73 -10.96 2.68
CA GLY A 247 -7.57 -11.82 2.43
C GLY A 247 -6.36 -11.12 1.82
N LEU A 248 -6.42 -9.81 1.55
CA LEU A 248 -5.31 -9.04 0.94
C LEU A 248 -4.96 -7.80 1.75
N ASP A 249 -3.68 -7.52 1.93
CA ASP A 249 -3.19 -6.22 2.42
C ASP A 249 -2.41 -5.46 1.36
N ILE A 250 -2.24 -4.15 1.58
CA ILE A 250 -1.49 -3.24 0.70
C ILE A 250 -0.46 -2.49 1.54
N ASN A 251 0.77 -2.42 1.03
CA ASN A 251 1.89 -1.80 1.70
C ASN A 251 2.62 -0.86 0.73
N PRO A 252 2.08 0.36 0.50
CA PRO A 252 2.66 1.32 -0.43
C PRO A 252 3.93 1.95 0.16
N CYS A 253 4.98 2.05 -0.65
CA CYS A 253 6.23 2.74 -0.32
C CYS A 253 6.60 3.72 -1.42
N ARG A 254 6.99 4.94 -1.04
CA ARG A 254 7.50 6.01 -1.90
C ARG A 254 8.82 6.53 -1.34
N VAL A 255 9.80 6.76 -2.21
CA VAL A 255 11.14 7.19 -1.83
C VAL A 255 11.65 8.29 -2.76
N SER A 256 12.41 9.25 -2.22
CA SER A 256 13.15 10.20 -3.06
C SER A 256 14.41 9.58 -3.67
N ASP A 257 14.96 8.55 -3.02
CA ASP A 257 16.20 7.86 -3.37
C ASP A 257 16.01 6.34 -3.19
N GLU A 258 16.26 5.55 -4.23
CA GLU A 258 16.03 4.10 -4.22
C GLU A 258 16.90 3.35 -3.21
N SER A 259 18.04 3.92 -2.78
CA SER A 259 18.86 3.35 -1.70
C SER A 259 18.14 3.31 -0.35
N TRP A 260 17.03 4.02 -0.20
CA TRP A 260 16.17 4.01 0.99
C TRP A 260 14.95 3.10 0.85
N MET A 261 14.81 2.35 -0.25
CA MET A 261 13.74 1.36 -0.39
C MET A 261 13.86 0.31 0.72
N PRO A 262 12.84 0.15 1.58
CA PRO A 262 12.88 -0.86 2.64
C PRO A 262 12.67 -2.26 2.04
N SER A 263 12.99 -3.28 2.85
CA SER A 263 12.45 -4.62 2.60
C SER A 263 10.99 -4.68 3.07
N PRO A 264 10.09 -5.33 2.33
CA PRO A 264 8.70 -5.50 2.76
C PRO A 264 8.64 -6.29 4.07
N ILE A 265 7.85 -5.79 5.02
CA ILE A 265 7.65 -6.41 6.34
C ILE A 265 6.19 -6.76 6.57
N ARG A 266 5.93 -7.59 7.58
CA ARG A 266 4.60 -7.81 8.14
C ARG A 266 4.59 -7.46 9.62
N LEU A 267 3.65 -6.63 10.04
CA LEU A 267 3.42 -6.26 11.44
C LEU A 267 2.29 -7.10 12.07
N ALA A 268 2.19 -7.05 13.40
CA ALA A 268 1.26 -7.88 14.16
C ALA A 268 -0.23 -7.71 13.81
N ARG A 269 -0.66 -6.53 13.31
CA ARG A 269 -2.06 -6.25 12.95
C ARG A 269 -2.44 -6.67 11.53
N GLN A 270 -1.47 -7.08 10.71
CA GLN A 270 -1.67 -7.41 9.29
C GLN A 270 -2.23 -8.81 9.07
#